data_AF-A0A2H9U2X0-F1
#
_entry.id   AF-A0A2H9U2X0-F1
#
_cell.length_a   1.000
_cell.length_b   1.000
_cell.length_c   1.000
_cell.angle_alpha   90.00
_cell.angle_beta   90.00
_cell.angle_gamma   90.00
#
_symmetry.space_group_name_H-M   'P 1'
#
loop_
_entity.id
_entity.type
_entity.pdbx_description
1 polymer ?
#
loop_
_entity_poly.entity_id
_entity_poly.type
_entity_poly.pdbx_seq_one_letter_code
_entity_poly.pdbx_strand_id
1 'polypeptide(L)' 'MSILKAGRPSSEKRAMTMGDIAGNEKLKRVNFDLPEALHTRLKIHAAAQGKTIKDVLTEFVEGLS' A
#
# COMPACT_ATOMS: atom_id res chain seq x y z
N MET A 1 -36.78 -17.61 17.95
CA MET A 1 -35.31 -17.76 18.00
C MET A 1 -34.78 -17.53 16.59
N SER A 2 -34.04 -16.44 16.39
CA SER A 2 -33.78 -15.87 15.07
C SER A 2 -32.72 -16.64 14.28
N ILE A 3 -33.00 -16.74 12.99
CA ILE A 3 -32.30 -17.51 11.96
C ILE A 3 -30.80 -17.18 11.87
N LEU A 4 -29.95 -18.21 11.90
CA LEU A 4 -28.55 -18.08 11.52
C LEU A 4 -28.47 -18.03 9.99
N LYS A 5 -28.44 -16.82 9.44
CA LYS A 5 -28.32 -16.57 8.00
C LYS A 5 -26.88 -16.84 7.56
N ALA A 6 -26.64 -18.00 6.94
CA ALA A 6 -25.37 -18.30 6.27
C ALA A 6 -25.24 -17.46 4.99
N GLY A 7 -24.75 -16.23 5.11
CA GLY A 7 -24.37 -15.38 3.99
C GLY A 7 -22.86 -15.22 3.91
N ARG A 8 -22.27 -15.26 2.69
CA ARG A 8 -20.88 -14.83 2.48
C ARG A 8 -20.80 -13.31 2.74
N PRO A 9 -19.92 -12.82 3.61
CA PRO A 9 -19.75 -11.38 3.88
C PRO A 9 -19.26 -10.57 2.66
N SER A 10 -18.99 -11.22 1.53
CA SER A 10 -18.64 -10.55 0.26
C SER A 10 -19.80 -9.79 -0.39
N SER A 11 -21.02 -9.83 0.15
CA SER A 11 -22.15 -9.08 -0.40
C SER A 11 -22.15 -7.60 0.00
N GLU A 12 -21.37 -7.20 0.99
CA GLU A 12 -21.16 -5.78 1.32
C GLU A 12 -19.92 -5.27 0.58
N LYS A 13 -20.06 -5.10 -0.75
CA LYS A 13 -19.10 -4.27 -1.49
C LYS A 13 -19.19 -2.86 -0.91
N ARG A 14 -18.15 -2.43 -0.18
CA ARG A 14 -17.98 -1.02 0.20
C ARG A 14 -18.15 -0.19 -1.08
N ALA A 15 -19.15 0.69 -1.09
CA ALA A 15 -19.35 1.61 -2.19
C ALA A 15 -18.12 2.52 -2.25
N MET A 16 -17.31 2.38 -3.31
CA MET A 16 -16.25 3.32 -3.59
C MET A 16 -16.91 4.68 -3.83
N THR A 17 -16.64 5.64 -2.94
CA THR A 17 -17.22 6.97 -3.01
C THR A 17 -16.41 7.85 -3.95
N MET A 18 -17.05 8.87 -4.54
CA MET A 18 -16.37 9.81 -5.45
C MET A 18 -15.15 10.50 -4.81
N GLY A 19 -15.08 10.54 -3.47
CA GLY A 19 -13.94 11.03 -2.70
C GLY A 19 -12.71 10.10 -2.75
N ASP A 20 -12.90 8.81 -3.01
CA ASP A 20 -11.81 7.85 -3.24
C ASP A 20 -11.13 8.05 -4.62
N ILE A 21 -11.79 8.76 -5.55
CA ILE A 21 -11.33 9.00 -6.92
C ILE A 21 -10.67 10.39 -7.08
N ALA A 22 -10.99 11.35 -6.21
CA ALA A 22 -10.72 12.78 -6.45
C ALA A 22 -9.28 13.24 -6.20
N GLY A 23 -8.37 12.39 -5.70
CA GLY A 23 -7.03 12.80 -5.25
C GLY A 23 -5.89 11.95 -5.76
N ASN A 24 -6.02 11.27 -6.91
CA ASN A 24 -4.93 10.46 -7.42
C ASN A 24 -4.01 11.32 -8.30
N GLU A 25 -2.96 11.87 -7.69
CA GLU A 25 -1.77 12.29 -8.43
C GLU A 25 -1.38 11.17 -9.42
N LYS A 26 -0.79 11.51 -10.58
CA LYS A 26 -0.44 10.53 -11.60
C LYS A 26 0.67 9.61 -11.11
N LEU A 27 0.33 8.61 -10.31
CA LEU A 27 1.22 7.58 -9.80
C LEU A 27 1.63 6.69 -10.97
N LYS A 28 2.92 6.68 -11.30
CA LYS A 28 3.50 5.69 -12.20
C LYS A 28 4.00 4.51 -11.39
N ARG A 29 3.50 3.31 -11.70
CA ARG A 29 4.03 2.07 -11.13
C ARG A 29 5.42 1.82 -11.69
N VAL A 30 6.39 1.65 -10.80
CA VAL A 30 7.76 1.26 -11.14
C VAL A 30 7.90 -0.23 -10.85
N ASN A 31 8.43 -1.01 -11.80
CA ASN A 31 8.86 -2.38 -11.54
C ASN A 31 10.37 -2.32 -11.30
N PHE A 32 10.83 -2.79 -10.14
CA PHE A 32 12.24 -2.89 -9.83
C PHE A 32 12.53 -4.29 -9.32
N ASP A 33 13.66 -4.84 -9.76
CA ASP A 33 14.21 -6.06 -9.23
C ASP A 33 15.34 -5.69 -8.27
N LEU A 34 15.30 -6.26 -7.07
CA LEU A 34 16.29 -6.01 -6.03
C LEU A 34 16.76 -7.35 -5.47
N PRO A 35 18.08 -7.55 -5.29
CA PRO A 35 18.61 -8.72 -4.60
C PRO A 35 17.98 -8.89 -3.21
N GLU A 36 17.74 -10.14 -2.81
CA GLU A 36 17.06 -10.48 -1.55
C GLU A 36 17.74 -9.84 -0.31
N ALA A 37 19.08 -9.80 -0.32
CA ALA A 37 19.87 -9.17 0.72
C ALA A 37 19.58 -7.67 0.87
N LEU A 38 19.41 -6.96 -0.26
CA LEU A 38 19.10 -5.54 -0.26
C LEU A 38 17.63 -5.28 0.08
N HIS A 39 16.71 -6.13 -0.38
CA HIS A 39 15.30 -6.04 0.02
C HIS A 39 15.12 -6.22 1.53
N THR A 40 15.86 -7.16 2.13
CA THR A 40 15.84 -7.39 3.59
C THR A 40 16.33 -6.17 4.34
N ARG A 41 17.44 -5.57 3.90
CA ARG A 41 17.96 -4.31 4.49
C ARG A 41 16.97 -3.16 4.36
N LEU A 42 16.35 -3.01 3.19
CA LEU A 42 15.34 -1.97 2.94
C LEU A 42 14.13 -2.16 3.85
N LYS A 43 13.69 -3.40 4.05
CA LYS A 43 12.57 -3.74 4.93
C LYS A 43 12.88 -3.47 6.40
N ILE A 44 14.08 -3.82 6.86
CA ILE A 44 14.54 -3.50 8.23
C ILE A 44 14.61 -1.99 8.43
N HIS A 45 15.16 -1.26 7.45
CA HIS A 45 15.29 0.19 7.50
C HIS A 45 13.91 0.88 7.54
N ALA A 46 12.97 0.44 6.69
CA ALA A 46 11.60 0.93 6.69
C ALA A 46 10.90 0.65 8.03
N ALA A 47 11.05 -0.56 8.58
CA ALA A 47 10.50 -0.93 9.88
C ALA A 47 11.08 -0.11 11.04
N ALA A 48 12.39 0.15 11.03
CA ALA A 48 13.06 0.96 12.05
C ALA A 48 12.56 2.41 12.07
N GLN A 49 12.15 2.94 10.90
CA GLN A 49 11.61 4.30 10.78
C GLN A 49 10.08 4.36 10.92
N GLY A 50 9.40 3.21 11.04
CA GLY A 50 7.94 3.13 11.07
C GLY A 50 7.27 3.52 9.73
N LYS A 51 8.02 3.51 8.63
CA LYS A 51 7.57 3.92 7.30
C LYS A 51 7.38 2.71 6.39
N THR A 52 6.63 2.86 5.31
CA THR A 52 6.56 1.80 4.30
C THR A 52 7.77 1.87 3.38
N ILE A 53 8.10 0.76 2.73
CA ILE A 53 9.15 0.73 1.70
C ILE A 53 8.88 1.76 0.60
N LYS A 54 7.60 2.03 0.28
CA LYS A 54 7.21 3.04 -0.70
C LYS A 54 7.58 4.43 -0.22
N ASP A 55 7.26 4.79 1.02
CA ASP A 55 7.59 6.11 1.58
C ASP A 55 9.10 6.33 1.62
N VAL A 56 9.87 5.32 2.06
CA VAL A 56 11.34 5.40 2.07
C VAL A 56 11.90 5.60 0.66
N LEU A 57 11.34 4.92 -0.34
CA LEU A 57 11.76 5.10 -1.73
C LEU A 57 11.35 6.46 -2.30
N THR A 58 10.14 6.93 -1.98
CA THR A 58 9.67 8.25 -2.40
C THR A 58 10.55 9.35 -1.80
N GLU A 59 10.80 9.30 -0.49
CA GLU A 59 11.68 10.26 0.20
C GLU A 59 13.11 10.24 -0.34
N PHE A 60 13.63 9.05 -0.66
CA PHE A 60 14.95 8.92 -1.27
C PHE A 60 15.00 9.59 -2.66
N VAL A 61 13.95 9.46 -3.47
CA VAL A 61 13.85 10.09 -4.78
C VAL A 61 13.64 11.60 -4.65
N GLU A 62 12.85 12.07 -3.69
CA GLU A 62 12.66 13.49 -3.39
C GLU A 62 13.97 14.16 -2.95
N GLY A 63 14.78 13.47 -2.13
CA GLY A 63 16.10 13.96 -1.71
C GLY A 63 17.20 13.89 -2.77
N LEU A 64 16.93 13.29 -3.95
CA LEU A 64 17.85 13.25 -5.08
C LEU A 64 17.78 14.52 -5.96
N SER A 65 16.83 15.42 -5.68
CA SER A 65 16.60 16.68 -6.43
C SER A 65 17.40 17.85 -5.89
#